data_AF-A0A9P1CA00-F1
#
_entry.id   AF-A0A9P1CA00-F1
#
_cell.length_a   1.000
_cell.length_b   1.000
_cell.length_c   1.000
_cell.angle_alpha   90.00
_cell.angle_beta   90.00
_cell.angle_gamma   90.00
#
_symmetry.space_group_name_H-M   'P 1'
#
loop_
_entity.id
_entity.type
_entity.pdbx_description
1 polymer ?
#
loop_
_entity_poly.entity_id
_entity_poly.type
_entity_poly.pdbx_seq_one_letter_code
_entity_poly.pdbx_strand_id
1 'polypeptide(L)'
;MTAMKNFFRVWLLCWTRSLGLELPPVSSTAQLVGFAGDQLNYDESAPHFRWTGHVGLRYHQEPQTIYGFTPDTPLLHDTHALVNTLLDGERFAGRVADDAAEFEDATQSAFGQILVFWDIPNDRCLHADCGFSQVLQDLRSTGLEPSKLYAFPPEAPRTYRQKESSTCDHLWGQSCFNCATYPASVGLPIPDDSGMLPQYLVKLLQEGARCRCYQSGRWLHSLKCEATWNKALMDSCKFEEPSPEL
;
A
#
# COMPACT_ATOMS: atom_id res chain seq x y z
N MET A 1 37.39 -19.93 29.00
CA MET A 1 36.18 -20.21 28.20
C MET A 1 35.03 -19.47 28.88
N THR A 2 35.00 -18.14 28.94
CA THR A 2 34.96 -17.11 27.89
C THR A 2 33.70 -17.15 27.04
N ALA A 3 32.91 -16.08 27.20
CA ALA A 3 31.87 -15.54 26.32
C ALA A 3 30.48 -16.22 26.30
N MET A 4 29.59 -15.71 27.17
CA MET A 4 28.20 -15.36 26.79
C MET A 4 27.56 -14.51 27.89
N LYS A 5 28.07 -13.29 28.05
CA LYS A 5 27.42 -12.17 28.74
C LYS A 5 27.70 -10.94 27.89
N ASN A 6 26.64 -10.22 27.52
CA ASN A 6 26.56 -9.03 26.65
C ASN A 6 26.04 -9.30 25.24
N PHE A 7 24.71 -9.35 25.08
CA PHE A 7 24.05 -9.03 23.80
C PHE A 7 22.61 -8.53 23.97
N PHE A 8 22.30 -7.86 25.09
CA PHE A 8 21.00 -7.23 25.32
C PHE A 8 21.20 -5.87 25.99
N ARG A 9 21.55 -4.88 25.18
CA ARG A 9 21.48 -3.41 25.38
C ARG A 9 22.53 -2.79 24.46
N VAL A 10 22.10 -2.40 23.26
CA VAL A 10 22.54 -1.31 22.36
C VAL A 10 21.94 -1.65 21.00
N TRP A 11 20.63 -1.47 20.81
CA TRP A 11 19.96 -1.41 19.49
C TRP A 11 18.65 -0.59 19.59
N LEU A 12 18.62 0.35 20.54
CA LEU A 12 17.69 1.47 20.59
C LEU A 12 18.59 2.71 20.58
N LEU A 13 18.31 3.66 19.68
CA LEU A 13 19.07 4.89 19.41
C LEU A 13 20.21 4.75 18.38
N CYS A 14 19.89 4.35 17.14
CA CYS A 14 20.67 4.76 15.95
C CYS A 14 19.96 4.54 14.58
N TRP A 15 18.63 4.49 14.54
CA TRP A 15 17.88 4.38 13.27
C TRP A 15 16.81 5.47 13.17
N THR A 16 17.28 6.72 13.14
CA THR A 16 16.48 7.90 12.75
C THR A 16 17.25 8.76 11.74
N ARG A 17 18.06 8.12 10.88
CA ARG A 17 18.45 8.69 9.60
C ARG A 17 17.70 7.95 8.51
N SER A 18 16.45 8.37 8.39
CA SER A 18 15.74 8.54 7.12
C SER A 18 16.60 8.25 5.89
N LEU A 19 16.41 7.06 5.32
CA LEU A 19 16.69 6.80 3.92
C LEU A 19 15.64 7.55 3.09
N GLY A 20 15.80 8.88 3.02
CA GLY A 20 15.44 9.70 1.85
C GLY A 20 13.97 9.87 1.45
N LEU A 21 12.98 9.26 2.10
CA LEU A 21 11.57 9.59 1.82
C LEU A 21 11.20 10.88 2.56
N GLU A 22 11.66 12.04 2.07
CA GLU A 22 11.12 13.33 2.48
C GLU A 22 9.69 13.47 1.99
N LEU A 23 8.75 12.90 2.74
CA LEU A 23 7.32 12.93 2.42
C LEU A 23 6.77 14.36 2.54
N PRO A 24 5.81 14.76 1.69
CA PRO A 24 5.30 16.12 1.68
C PRO A 24 4.63 16.47 3.02
N PRO A 25 4.70 17.74 3.46
CA PRO A 25 3.95 18.21 4.61
C PRO A 25 2.45 18.03 4.34
N VAL A 26 1.76 17.35 5.26
CA VAL A 26 0.35 16.97 5.12
C VAL A 26 -0.52 18.07 5.71
N SER A 27 -1.40 18.70 4.93
CA SER A 27 -2.39 19.67 5.43
C SER A 27 -3.67 19.01 5.96
N SER A 28 -3.80 17.70 5.77
CA SER A 28 -4.90 16.85 6.25
C SER A 28 -4.49 15.99 7.46
N THR A 29 -5.49 15.36 8.09
CA THR A 29 -5.27 14.38 9.16
C THR A 29 -4.73 13.05 8.63
N ALA A 30 -5.15 12.64 7.43
CA ALA A 30 -4.80 11.36 6.81
C ALA A 30 -4.41 11.52 5.32
N GLN A 31 -3.63 10.57 4.81
CA GLN A 31 -3.15 10.49 3.44
C GLN A 31 -3.23 9.04 2.96
N LEU A 32 -3.71 8.83 1.73
CA LEU A 32 -3.52 7.57 1.01
C LEU A 32 -2.19 7.60 0.28
N VAL A 33 -1.38 6.56 0.46
CA VAL A 33 -0.12 6.36 -0.24
C VAL A 33 -0.24 5.08 -1.06
N GLY A 34 0.02 5.13 -2.35
CA GLY A 34 -0.06 3.96 -3.20
C GLY A 34 1.06 3.91 -4.24
N PHE A 35 1.33 2.72 -4.76
CA PHE A 35 2.20 2.54 -5.92
C PHE A 35 1.70 1.35 -6.75
N ALA A 36 1.89 1.43 -8.06
CA ALA A 36 1.60 0.32 -8.96
C ALA A 36 2.75 -0.69 -8.93
N GLY A 37 2.51 -1.99 -8.94
CA GLY A 37 3.60 -2.97 -8.97
C GLY A 37 4.34 -3.01 -10.30
N ASP A 38 5.60 -3.43 -10.27
CA ASP A 38 6.47 -3.64 -11.41
C ASP A 38 6.13 -4.95 -12.14
N GLN A 39 4.94 -5.00 -12.73
CA GLN A 39 4.48 -6.14 -13.53
C GLN A 39 5.28 -6.32 -14.83
N LEU A 40 6.20 -5.40 -15.14
CA LEU A 40 7.09 -5.49 -16.30
C LEU A 40 8.28 -6.41 -16.05
N ASN A 41 8.62 -6.64 -14.78
CA ASN A 41 9.64 -7.58 -14.42
C ASN A 41 9.00 -8.97 -14.26
N TYR A 42 9.27 -9.88 -15.21
CA TYR A 42 8.91 -11.30 -15.11
C TYR A 42 9.66 -12.03 -13.99
N ASP A 43 10.52 -11.32 -13.27
CA ASP A 43 11.27 -11.82 -12.13
C ASP A 43 10.44 -11.69 -10.85
N GLU A 44 9.68 -12.76 -10.56
CA GLU A 44 8.92 -12.94 -9.31
C GLU A 44 9.80 -12.96 -8.05
N SER A 45 11.13 -12.83 -8.17
CA SER A 45 12.05 -12.72 -7.03
C SER A 45 12.06 -11.34 -6.36
N ALA A 46 11.44 -10.33 -6.96
CA ALA A 46 11.25 -9.03 -6.31
C ALA A 46 10.40 -9.18 -5.03
N PRO A 47 10.69 -8.43 -3.95
CA PRO A 47 9.89 -8.43 -2.74
C PRO A 47 8.39 -8.20 -3.04
N HIS A 48 7.54 -8.90 -2.29
CA HIS A 48 6.14 -9.19 -2.62
C HIS A 48 5.34 -8.00 -3.18
N PHE A 49 5.34 -6.85 -2.51
CA PHE A 49 4.55 -5.69 -2.93
C PHE A 49 5.17 -4.93 -4.08
N ARG A 50 6.49 -5.00 -4.30
CA ARG A 50 7.13 -4.36 -5.44
C ARG A 50 6.58 -4.88 -6.76
N TRP A 51 6.22 -6.17 -6.83
CA TRP A 51 5.64 -6.77 -8.03
C TRP A 51 4.14 -6.50 -8.19
N THR A 52 3.38 -6.57 -7.10
CA THR A 52 1.90 -6.47 -7.15
C THR A 52 1.36 -5.03 -7.05
N GLY A 53 2.09 -4.15 -6.37
CA GLY A 53 1.64 -2.83 -5.96
C GLY A 53 0.90 -2.86 -4.63
N HIS A 54 0.74 -1.69 -4.00
CA HIS A 54 0.11 -1.60 -2.69
C HIS A 54 -0.51 -0.22 -2.42
N VAL A 55 -1.41 -0.18 -1.44
CA VAL A 55 -2.00 1.06 -0.89
C VAL A 55 -1.96 0.98 0.63
N GLY A 56 -1.53 2.07 1.26
CA GLY A 56 -1.47 2.23 2.71
C GLY A 56 -2.02 3.57 3.17
N LEU A 57 -2.24 3.64 4.48
CA LEU A 57 -2.73 4.81 5.19
C LEU A 57 -1.60 5.47 5.95
N ARG A 58 -1.47 6.78 5.82
CA ARG A 58 -0.52 7.57 6.62
C ARG A 58 -1.28 8.66 7.37
N TYR A 59 -0.92 8.89 8.62
CA TYR A 59 -1.54 9.91 9.47
C TYR A 59 -0.52 10.97 9.86
N HIS A 60 -0.96 12.23 9.96
CA HIS A 60 -0.06 13.33 10.31
C HIS A 60 0.60 13.14 11.68
N GLN A 61 -0.13 12.56 12.63
CA GLN A 61 0.39 12.30 13.98
C GLN A 61 1.43 11.18 14.05
N GLU A 62 1.47 10.28 13.04
CA GLU A 62 2.48 9.22 12.90
C GLU A 62 3.03 9.22 11.48
N PRO A 63 3.77 10.28 11.09
CA PRO A 63 4.13 10.54 9.68
C PRO A 63 5.20 9.58 9.14
N GLN A 64 5.77 8.72 9.98
CA GLN A 64 6.78 7.73 9.61
C GLN A 64 6.18 6.34 9.40
N THR A 65 4.91 6.14 9.77
CA THR A 65 4.23 4.86 9.68
C THR A 65 3.25 4.89 8.52
N ILE A 66 3.24 3.81 7.74
CA ILE A 66 2.25 3.58 6.69
C ILE A 66 1.50 2.32 7.05
N TYR A 67 0.26 2.46 7.51
CA TYR A 67 -0.56 1.32 7.87
C TYR A 67 -1.13 0.66 6.61
N GLY A 68 -0.69 -0.55 6.31
CA GLY A 68 -1.27 -1.34 5.22
C GLY A 68 -2.15 -2.46 5.73
N PHE A 69 -3.04 -2.93 4.84
CA PHE A 69 -3.93 -4.05 5.09
C PHE A 69 -3.55 -5.21 4.17
N THR A 70 -3.16 -6.32 4.77
CA THR A 70 -2.55 -7.48 4.09
C THR A 70 -3.21 -8.77 4.58
N PRO A 71 -3.13 -9.88 3.83
CA PRO A 71 -3.65 -11.16 4.31
C PRO A 71 -2.75 -11.72 5.42
N ASP A 72 -3.33 -12.23 6.51
CA ASP A 72 -2.62 -13.04 7.49
C ASP A 72 -2.64 -14.51 7.04
N THR A 73 -1.54 -14.95 6.44
CA THR A 73 -1.46 -16.26 5.79
C THR A 73 -0.03 -16.79 5.75
N PRO A 74 0.19 -18.11 5.87
CA PRO A 74 1.50 -18.70 5.66
C PRO A 74 2.04 -18.50 4.23
N LEU A 75 1.19 -18.12 3.28
CA LEU A 75 1.56 -17.89 1.88
C LEU A 75 2.20 -16.51 1.64
N LEU A 76 2.41 -15.68 2.67
CA LEU A 76 3.01 -14.34 2.52
C LEU A 76 4.42 -14.36 1.89
N HIS A 77 5.12 -15.50 1.98
CA HIS A 77 6.44 -15.70 1.37
C HIS A 77 6.39 -16.39 0.01
N ASP A 78 5.20 -16.76 -0.47
CA ASP A 78 4.96 -17.37 -1.78
C ASP A 78 3.89 -16.55 -2.51
N THR A 79 4.32 -15.41 -3.05
CA THR A 79 3.48 -14.45 -3.78
C THR A 79 2.62 -15.12 -4.84
N HIS A 80 3.21 -16.01 -5.64
CA HIS A 80 2.52 -16.69 -6.72
C HIS A 80 1.42 -17.61 -6.18
N ALA A 81 1.70 -18.42 -5.16
CA ALA A 81 0.68 -19.25 -4.52
C ALA A 81 -0.42 -18.41 -3.87
N LEU A 82 -0.06 -17.31 -3.20
CA LEU A 82 -1.02 -16.40 -2.58
C LEU A 82 -1.95 -15.75 -3.60
N VAL A 83 -1.40 -15.18 -4.68
CA VAL A 83 -2.18 -14.53 -5.74
C VAL A 83 -3.11 -15.53 -6.41
N ASN A 84 -2.64 -16.73 -6.76
CA ASN A 84 -3.50 -17.76 -7.35
C ASN A 84 -4.61 -18.19 -6.39
N THR A 85 -4.30 -18.36 -5.11
CA THR A 85 -5.29 -18.71 -4.08
C THR A 85 -6.37 -17.63 -3.96
N LEU A 86 -5.98 -16.35 -3.95
CA LEU A 86 -6.91 -15.23 -3.91
C LEU A 86 -7.73 -15.10 -5.20
N LEU A 87 -7.12 -15.31 -6.37
CA LEU A 87 -7.82 -15.36 -7.65
C LEU A 87 -8.87 -16.47 -7.64
N ASP A 88 -8.57 -17.65 -7.09
CA ASP A 88 -9.52 -18.74 -6.92
C ASP A 88 -10.66 -18.44 -5.93
N GLY A 89 -10.72 -17.22 -5.40
CA GLY A 89 -11.83 -16.73 -4.58
C GLY A 89 -11.71 -17.09 -3.11
N GLU A 90 -10.57 -17.64 -2.69
CA GLU A 90 -10.24 -17.80 -1.28
C GLU A 90 -10.02 -16.45 -0.61
N ARG A 91 -10.07 -16.47 0.71
CA ARG A 91 -9.92 -15.29 1.56
C ARG A 91 -9.14 -15.65 2.82
N PHE A 92 -8.47 -14.67 3.38
CA PHE A 92 -7.71 -14.81 4.62
C PHE A 92 -8.24 -13.84 5.67
N ALA A 93 -7.87 -14.05 6.93
CA ALA A 93 -8.01 -12.98 7.90
C ALA A 93 -7.18 -11.78 7.43
N GLY A 94 -7.71 -10.58 7.59
CA GLY A 94 -6.98 -9.36 7.30
C GLY A 94 -6.13 -8.93 8.48
N ARG A 95 -4.94 -8.40 8.19
CA ARG A 95 -4.00 -7.86 9.16
C ARG A 95 -3.61 -6.44 8.79
N VAL A 96 -3.69 -5.55 9.78
CA VAL A 96 -3.11 -4.21 9.71
C VAL A 96 -1.71 -4.26 10.29
N ALA A 97 -0.73 -3.70 9.58
CA ALA A 97 0.66 -3.62 10.00
C ALA A 97 1.33 -2.32 9.55
N ASP A 98 2.52 -2.03 10.06
CA ASP A 98 3.37 -0.96 9.54
C ASP A 98 4.12 -1.46 8.30
N ASP A 99 3.65 -1.01 7.13
CA ASP A 99 4.17 -1.36 5.81
C ASP A 99 5.15 -0.32 5.28
N ALA A 100 5.65 0.62 6.12
CA ALA A 100 6.60 1.64 5.68
C ALA A 100 7.83 1.06 4.95
N ALA A 101 8.34 -0.08 5.43
CA ALA A 101 9.47 -0.78 4.81
C ALA A 101 9.14 -1.29 3.39
N GLU A 102 7.89 -1.65 3.10
CA GLU A 102 7.46 -2.12 1.79
C GLU A 102 7.39 -0.98 0.77
N PHE A 103 6.96 0.20 1.21
CA PHE A 103 7.00 1.42 0.38
C PHE A 103 8.43 1.88 0.13
N GLU A 104 9.29 1.80 1.14
CA GLU A 104 10.72 2.06 0.98
C GLU A 104 11.35 1.08 -0.01
N ASP A 105 11.06 -0.21 0.11
CA ASP A 105 11.52 -1.24 -0.82
C ASP A 105 11.05 -0.97 -2.25
N ALA A 106 9.80 -0.56 -2.45
CA ALA A 106 9.29 -0.20 -3.77
C ALA A 106 10.12 0.89 -4.45
N THR A 107 10.60 1.89 -3.68
CA THR A 107 11.46 2.95 -4.23
C THR A 107 12.83 2.45 -4.72
N GLN A 108 13.28 1.29 -4.23
CA GLN A 108 14.56 0.69 -4.62
C GLN A 108 14.51 -0.02 -5.99
N SER A 109 13.34 -0.10 -6.64
CA SER A 109 13.24 -0.71 -7.97
C SER A 109 14.22 -0.08 -8.97
N ALA A 110 14.94 -0.94 -9.70
CA ALA A 110 15.83 -0.51 -10.78
C ALA A 110 15.06 -0.03 -12.02
N PHE A 111 13.79 -0.40 -12.17
CA PHE A 111 12.93 -0.04 -13.30
C PHE A 111 12.16 1.26 -13.08
N GLY A 112 12.34 1.84 -11.89
CA GLY A 112 11.62 3.02 -11.43
C GLY A 112 10.24 2.66 -10.88
N GLN A 113 9.72 3.49 -9.97
CA GLN A 113 8.45 3.31 -9.28
C GLN A 113 7.75 4.66 -9.15
N ILE A 114 6.46 4.69 -9.43
CA ILE A 114 5.63 5.87 -9.20
C ILE A 114 4.88 5.69 -7.90
N LEU A 115 5.13 6.60 -6.95
CA LEU A 115 4.35 6.72 -5.73
C LEU A 115 3.30 7.80 -5.92
N VAL A 116 2.07 7.49 -5.53
CA VAL A 116 0.88 8.33 -5.60
C VAL A 116 0.47 8.71 -4.18
N PHE A 117 0.26 10.00 -3.94
CA PHE A 117 -0.08 10.57 -2.64
C PHE A 117 -1.36 11.37 -2.72
N TRP A 118 -2.34 11.05 -1.88
CA TRP A 118 -3.60 11.79 -1.80
C TRP A 118 -3.90 12.21 -0.37
N ASP A 119 -3.86 13.51 -0.12
CA ASP A 119 -4.25 14.10 1.16
C ASP A 119 -5.78 14.08 1.27
N ILE A 120 -6.30 13.42 2.30
CA ILE A 120 -7.74 13.26 2.50
C ILE A 120 -8.31 14.51 3.16
N PRO A 121 -9.21 15.26 2.51
CA PRO A 121 -9.85 16.41 3.14
C PRO A 121 -10.59 16.01 4.43
N ASN A 122 -10.34 16.74 5.53
CA ASN A 122 -10.90 16.40 6.84
C ASN A 122 -12.44 16.39 6.86
N ASP A 123 -13.07 17.19 6.02
CA ASP A 123 -14.52 17.26 5.85
C ASP A 123 -15.12 16.05 5.11
N ARG A 124 -14.29 15.21 4.50
CA ARG A 124 -14.69 13.95 3.85
C ARG A 124 -14.53 12.73 4.75
N CYS A 125 -13.93 12.88 5.92
CA CYS A 125 -13.80 11.79 6.89
C CYS A 125 -15.12 11.54 7.62
N LEU A 126 -15.49 10.26 7.82
CA LEU A 126 -16.68 9.91 8.63
C LEU A 126 -16.46 10.13 10.12
N HIS A 127 -15.19 10.08 10.56
CA HIS A 127 -14.79 10.24 11.95
C HIS A 127 -13.86 11.45 12.12
N ALA A 128 -13.89 12.06 13.31
CA ALA A 128 -13.12 13.27 13.61
C ALA A 128 -11.60 13.07 13.50
N ASP A 129 -11.12 11.85 13.77
CA ASP A 129 -9.72 11.44 13.64
C ASP A 129 -9.43 10.75 12.29
N CYS A 130 -10.36 10.84 11.34
CA CYS A 130 -10.28 10.14 10.05
C CYS A 130 -10.03 8.63 10.19
N GLY A 131 -10.60 7.99 11.22
CA GLY A 131 -10.52 6.53 11.38
C GLY A 131 -9.26 6.03 12.07
N PHE A 132 -8.38 6.93 12.55
CA PHE A 132 -7.11 6.53 13.15
C PHE A 132 -7.27 5.60 14.35
N SER A 133 -8.21 5.89 15.25
CA SER A 133 -8.50 5.04 16.40
C SER A 133 -8.93 3.63 15.99
N GLN A 134 -9.68 3.48 14.89
CA GLN A 134 -10.05 2.18 14.35
C GLN A 134 -8.84 1.46 13.76
N VAL A 135 -7.97 2.15 13.02
CA VAL A 135 -6.71 1.56 12.53
C VAL A 135 -5.85 1.04 13.68
N LEU A 136 -5.73 1.81 14.77
CA LEU A 136 -5.00 1.37 15.96
C LEU A 136 -5.68 0.21 16.69
N GLN A 137 -7.01 0.14 16.67
CA GLN A 137 -7.76 -1.00 17.20
C GLN A 137 -7.44 -2.26 16.38
N ASP A 138 -7.55 -2.17 15.05
CA ASP A 138 -7.29 -3.28 14.13
C ASP A 138 -5.81 -3.73 14.16
N LEU A 139 -4.87 -2.81 14.40
CA LEU A 139 -3.45 -3.13 14.62
C LEU A 139 -3.23 -3.91 15.94
N ARG A 140 -3.98 -3.58 17.00
CA ARG A 140 -3.85 -4.20 18.32
C ARG A 140 -4.55 -5.55 18.42
N SER A 141 -5.58 -5.81 17.62
CA SER A 141 -6.28 -7.10 17.58
C SER A 141 -5.45 -8.19 16.88
N THR A 142 -4.18 -8.34 17.28
CA THR A 142 -3.26 -9.45 16.94
C THR A 142 -3.29 -9.92 15.47
N GLY A 143 -3.59 -9.04 14.51
CA GLY A 143 -3.65 -9.40 13.09
C GLY A 143 -4.76 -10.39 12.71
N LEU A 144 -5.72 -10.62 13.61
CA LEU A 144 -6.91 -11.42 13.35
C LEU A 144 -8.11 -10.55 13.68
N GLU A 145 -8.50 -9.68 12.75
CA GLU A 145 -9.87 -9.17 12.73
C GLU A 145 -10.72 -10.23 12.03
N PRO A 146 -11.36 -11.19 12.73
CA PRO A 146 -12.24 -12.17 12.07
C PRO A 146 -13.41 -11.50 11.34
N SER A 147 -13.65 -10.22 11.64
CA SER A 147 -14.64 -9.38 10.98
C SER A 147 -14.18 -8.82 9.63
N LYS A 148 -12.87 -8.68 9.40
CA LYS A 148 -12.28 -8.09 8.19
C LYS A 148 -11.40 -9.11 7.49
N LEU A 149 -11.90 -9.61 6.36
CA LEU A 149 -11.25 -10.62 5.55
C LEU A 149 -10.51 -9.96 4.40
N TYR A 150 -9.31 -10.43 4.10
CA TYR A 150 -8.57 -10.05 2.92
C TYR A 150 -8.96 -10.96 1.75
N ALA A 151 -9.38 -10.38 0.63
CA ALA A 151 -9.74 -11.10 -0.58
C ALA A 151 -9.46 -10.26 -1.84
N PHE A 152 -9.42 -10.90 -3.00
CA PHE A 152 -9.45 -10.19 -4.27
C PHE A 152 -10.86 -9.72 -4.61
N PRO A 153 -10.99 -8.58 -5.34
CA PRO A 153 -12.28 -8.01 -5.65
C PRO A 153 -13.09 -8.93 -6.57
N PRO A 154 -14.44 -8.88 -6.49
CA PRO A 154 -15.34 -9.65 -7.38
C PRO A 154 -15.08 -9.42 -8.88
N GLU A 155 -14.56 -8.24 -9.22
CA GLU A 155 -14.19 -7.79 -10.56
C GLU A 155 -12.83 -8.33 -11.04
N ALA A 156 -12.01 -8.91 -10.15
CA ALA A 156 -10.74 -9.52 -10.55
C ALA A 156 -11.00 -10.55 -11.66
N PRO A 157 -10.19 -10.57 -12.75
CA PRO A 157 -10.62 -11.19 -13.99
C PRO A 157 -10.98 -12.66 -13.80
N ARG A 158 -12.25 -12.97 -14.08
CA ARG A 158 -12.83 -14.31 -13.83
C ARG A 158 -12.13 -15.41 -14.62
N THR A 159 -11.48 -15.06 -15.72
CA THR A 159 -10.69 -15.96 -16.57
C THR A 159 -9.50 -16.58 -15.88
N TYR A 160 -9.04 -16.00 -14.76
CA TYR A 160 -7.94 -16.55 -13.95
C TYR A 160 -8.42 -17.31 -12.72
N ARG A 161 -9.74 -17.41 -12.50
CA ARG A 161 -10.30 -18.19 -11.38
C ARG A 161 -10.59 -19.60 -11.85
N GLN A 162 -10.20 -20.60 -11.06
CA GLN A 162 -10.67 -21.97 -11.23
C GLN A 162 -12.11 -22.13 -10.70
N LYS A 163 -12.56 -21.24 -9.80
CA LYS A 163 -13.90 -21.26 -9.21
C LYS A 163 -14.79 -20.16 -9.80
N GLU A 164 -16.06 -20.48 -10.01
CA GLU A 164 -17.04 -19.55 -10.60
C GLU A 164 -17.48 -18.42 -9.65
N SER A 165 -17.28 -18.57 -8.33
CA SER A 165 -17.68 -17.59 -7.32
C SER A 165 -16.68 -17.49 -6.18
N SER A 166 -16.53 -16.29 -5.61
CA SER A 166 -15.84 -16.06 -4.35
C SER A 166 -16.85 -15.91 -3.21
N THR A 167 -16.48 -16.39 -2.03
CA THR A 167 -17.28 -16.16 -0.81
C THR A 167 -17.34 -14.69 -0.38
N CYS A 168 -16.53 -13.82 -1.00
CA CYS A 168 -16.54 -12.39 -0.79
C CYS A 168 -17.40 -11.61 -1.80
N ASP A 169 -17.95 -12.24 -2.83
CA ASP A 169 -18.71 -11.54 -3.89
C ASP A 169 -19.91 -10.74 -3.31
N HIS A 170 -20.60 -11.28 -2.30
CA HIS A 170 -21.74 -10.62 -1.65
C HIS A 170 -21.38 -9.82 -0.38
N LEU A 171 -20.13 -9.92 0.06
CA LEU A 171 -19.63 -9.31 1.31
C LEU A 171 -18.58 -8.21 1.04
N TRP A 172 -18.31 -7.94 -0.23
CA TRP A 172 -17.34 -6.96 -0.66
C TRP A 172 -17.69 -5.56 -0.14
N GLY A 173 -16.70 -4.88 0.43
CA GLY A 173 -16.88 -3.57 1.07
C GLY A 173 -17.57 -3.60 2.43
N GLN A 174 -18.00 -4.77 2.92
CA GLN A 174 -18.62 -4.93 4.25
C GLN A 174 -17.71 -5.69 5.21
N SER A 175 -17.36 -6.92 4.86
CA SER A 175 -16.45 -7.77 5.65
C SER A 175 -15.29 -8.31 4.82
N CYS A 176 -15.30 -8.12 3.50
CA CYS A 176 -14.19 -8.45 2.63
C CYS A 176 -13.61 -7.18 2.02
N PHE A 177 -12.29 -7.07 2.12
CA PHE A 177 -11.52 -5.92 1.68
C PHE A 177 -10.21 -6.36 1.04
N ASN A 178 -9.54 -5.44 0.37
CA ASN A 178 -8.12 -5.52 0.10
C ASN A 178 -7.43 -4.22 0.54
N CYS A 179 -6.17 -4.03 0.20
CA CYS A 179 -5.43 -2.82 0.56
C CYS A 179 -6.07 -1.52 0.03
N ALA A 180 -6.79 -1.58 -1.10
CA ALA A 180 -7.45 -0.42 -1.71
C ALA A 180 -8.81 -0.11 -1.04
N THR A 181 -9.57 -1.11 -0.61
CA THR A 181 -10.93 -0.90 -0.06
C THR A 181 -10.98 -0.90 1.48
N TYR A 182 -9.96 -1.43 2.15
CA TYR A 182 -9.86 -1.38 3.62
C TYR A 182 -10.03 0.03 4.22
N PRO A 183 -9.51 1.13 3.62
CA PRO A 183 -9.71 2.47 4.16
C PRO A 183 -11.19 2.84 4.40
N ALA A 184 -12.11 2.38 3.55
CA ALA A 184 -13.55 2.62 3.76
C ALA A 184 -14.08 1.93 5.02
N SER A 185 -13.50 0.77 5.40
CA SER A 185 -13.87 0.05 6.63
C SER A 185 -13.54 0.80 7.92
N VAL A 186 -12.65 1.80 7.85
CA VAL A 186 -12.29 2.68 8.97
C VAL A 186 -12.85 4.09 8.81
N GLY A 187 -13.76 4.29 7.85
CA GLY A 187 -14.47 5.55 7.64
C GLY A 187 -13.69 6.61 6.87
N LEU A 188 -12.67 6.21 6.11
CA LEU A 188 -12.01 7.07 5.14
C LEU A 188 -12.74 7.03 3.78
N PRO A 189 -12.83 8.15 3.06
CA PRO A 189 -13.30 8.12 1.68
C PRO A 189 -12.30 7.36 0.82
N ILE A 190 -12.81 6.54 -0.10
CA ILE A 190 -12.03 5.92 -1.16
C ILE A 190 -12.53 6.43 -2.53
N PRO A 191 -11.64 6.59 -3.52
CA PRO A 191 -12.03 7.05 -4.85
C PRO A 191 -12.69 5.93 -5.68
N ASP A 192 -12.50 4.68 -5.29
CA ASP A 192 -12.95 3.48 -5.99
C ASP A 192 -13.23 2.35 -5.00
N ASP A 193 -14.43 1.77 -5.07
CA ASP A 193 -14.88 0.64 -4.24
C ASP A 193 -14.71 -0.73 -4.92
N SER A 194 -14.30 -0.74 -6.19
CA SER A 194 -14.01 -1.96 -6.94
C SER A 194 -12.79 -2.69 -6.40
N GLY A 195 -11.85 -1.99 -5.75
CA GLY A 195 -10.60 -2.57 -5.24
C GLY A 195 -9.61 -3.02 -6.32
N MET A 196 -9.82 -2.66 -7.58
CA MET A 196 -8.87 -2.93 -8.65
C MET A 196 -7.76 -1.88 -8.62
N LEU A 197 -6.59 -2.24 -8.09
CA LEU A 197 -5.49 -1.30 -7.85
C LEU A 197 -5.14 -0.38 -9.04
N PRO A 198 -5.03 -0.86 -10.30
CA PRO A 198 -4.75 0.02 -11.44
C PRO A 198 -5.82 1.11 -11.64
N GLN A 199 -7.09 0.77 -11.43
CA GLN A 199 -8.21 1.73 -11.52
C GLN A 199 -8.22 2.68 -10.33
N TYR A 200 -7.95 2.14 -9.14
CA TYR A 200 -7.85 2.89 -7.89
C TYR A 200 -6.81 4.02 -7.99
N LEU A 201 -5.60 3.72 -8.46
CA LEU A 201 -4.55 4.72 -8.61
C LEU A 201 -4.92 5.81 -9.62
N VAL A 202 -5.54 5.47 -10.74
CA VAL A 202 -6.04 6.46 -11.71
C VAL A 202 -7.10 7.36 -11.08
N LYS A 203 -8.03 6.80 -10.30
CA LYS A 203 -9.08 7.58 -9.65
C LYS A 203 -8.54 8.46 -8.51
N LEU A 204 -7.51 8.04 -7.77
CA LEU A 204 -6.79 8.93 -6.84
C LEU A 204 -6.27 10.19 -7.55
N LEU A 205 -5.68 10.04 -8.74
CA LEU A 205 -5.16 11.17 -9.51
C LEU A 205 -6.27 12.12 -9.97
N GLN A 206 -7.43 11.57 -10.32
CA GLN A 206 -8.63 12.37 -10.63
C GLN A 206 -9.13 13.16 -9.42
N GLU A 207 -8.98 12.60 -8.21
CA GLU A 207 -9.27 13.28 -6.93
C GLU A 207 -8.17 14.28 -6.50
N GLY A 208 -7.16 14.51 -7.34
CA GLY A 208 -6.10 15.49 -7.10
C GLY A 208 -4.86 14.94 -6.42
N ALA A 209 -4.68 13.62 -6.38
CA ALA A 209 -3.43 13.02 -5.91
C ALA A 209 -2.22 13.47 -6.74
N ARG A 210 -1.05 13.37 -6.13
CA ARG A 210 0.25 13.80 -6.68
C ARG A 210 1.17 12.61 -6.85
N CYS A 211 2.06 12.68 -7.82
CA CYS A 211 2.98 11.59 -8.15
C CYS A 211 4.43 11.98 -7.85
N ARG A 212 5.24 11.00 -7.45
CA ARG A 212 6.71 11.11 -7.43
C ARG A 212 7.33 9.91 -8.12
N CYS A 213 8.36 10.17 -8.90
CA CYS A 213 9.15 9.16 -9.58
C CYS A 213 10.34 8.77 -8.70
N TYR A 214 10.47 7.49 -8.38
CA TYR A 214 11.62 6.96 -7.65
C TYR A 214 12.34 5.93 -8.52
N GLN A 215 13.65 5.81 -8.40
CA GLN A 215 14.43 4.70 -8.99
C GLN A 215 15.68 4.48 -8.14
N SER A 216 15.94 3.22 -7.79
CA SER A 216 17.10 2.84 -6.95
C SER A 216 17.23 3.71 -5.70
N GLY A 217 16.10 3.98 -5.03
CA GLY A 217 16.01 4.74 -3.79
C GLY A 217 16.13 6.26 -3.95
N ARG A 218 16.14 6.79 -5.18
CA ARG A 218 16.29 8.23 -5.44
C ARG A 218 15.02 8.82 -6.02
N TRP A 219 14.59 9.97 -5.52
CA TRP A 219 13.55 10.79 -6.16
C TRP A 219 14.13 11.44 -7.42
N LEU A 220 13.55 11.09 -8.56
CA LEU A 220 13.98 11.55 -9.87
C LEU A 220 12.92 12.43 -10.52
N HIS A 221 13.34 13.15 -11.57
CA HIS A 221 12.44 13.89 -12.42
C HIS A 221 11.50 12.94 -13.18
N SER A 222 10.23 13.33 -13.33
CA SER A 222 9.18 12.57 -14.03
C SER A 222 9.58 11.95 -15.37
N LEU A 223 10.34 12.68 -16.20
CA LEU A 223 10.87 12.24 -17.50
C LEU A 223 11.68 10.92 -17.42
N LYS A 224 12.20 10.56 -16.24
CA LYS A 224 12.91 9.28 -16.03
C LYS A 224 11.96 8.09 -15.88
N CYS A 225 10.72 8.30 -15.46
CA CYS A 225 9.70 7.26 -15.31
C CYS A 225 8.79 7.11 -16.55
N GLU A 226 8.75 8.10 -17.47
CA GLU A 226 7.92 8.04 -18.70
C GLU A 226 8.22 6.85 -19.61
N ALA A 227 9.48 6.37 -19.62
CA ALA A 227 9.90 5.30 -20.50
C ALA A 227 9.50 3.90 -19.99
N THR A 228 9.05 3.76 -18.73
CA THR A 228 8.97 2.46 -18.06
C THR A 228 7.61 2.09 -17.50
N TRP A 229 6.55 2.89 -17.67
CA TRP A 229 5.29 2.65 -16.93
C TRP A 229 4.00 2.76 -17.74
N ASN A 230 2.90 2.32 -17.09
CA ASN A 230 1.54 2.38 -17.60
C ASN A 230 1.20 3.80 -18.07
N LYS A 231 1.00 3.95 -19.37
CA LYS A 231 0.69 5.22 -20.02
C LYS A 231 -0.49 5.95 -19.39
N ALA A 232 -1.55 5.24 -18.99
CA ALA A 232 -2.72 5.88 -18.39
C ALA A 232 -2.41 6.51 -17.02
N LEU A 233 -1.55 5.87 -16.22
CA LEU A 233 -1.09 6.41 -14.95
C LEU A 233 -0.21 7.64 -15.18
N MET A 234 0.75 7.54 -16.12
CA MET A 234 1.64 8.64 -16.50
C MET A 234 0.87 9.87 -16.98
N ASP A 235 -0.08 9.68 -17.90
CA ASP A 235 -0.86 10.76 -18.50
C ASP A 235 -1.76 11.47 -17.45
N SER A 236 -2.09 10.81 -16.34
CA SER A 236 -2.92 11.35 -15.26
C SER A 236 -2.12 11.97 -14.11
N CYS A 237 -0.81 11.70 -14.04
CA CYS A 237 0.03 12.08 -12.91
C CYS A 237 0.34 13.58 -12.89
N LYS A 238 0.07 14.23 -11.75
CA LYS A 238 0.63 15.54 -11.42
C LYS A 238 1.92 15.33 -10.64
N PHE A 239 3.06 15.41 -11.32
CA PHE A 239 4.34 15.14 -10.71
C PHE A 239 4.79 16.26 -9.77
N GLU A 240 5.19 15.87 -8.57
CA GLU A 240 6.11 16.66 -7.77
C GLU A 240 7.52 16.34 -8.24
N GLU A 241 8.19 17.36 -8.78
CA GLU A 241 9.58 17.23 -9.21
C GLU A 241 10.52 17.43 -8.01
N PRO A 242 11.65 16.69 -7.96
CA PRO A 242 12.66 16.95 -6.95
C PRO A 242 13.13 18.41 -7.10
N SER A 243 13.33 19.10 -5.98
CA SER A 243 13.93 20.43 -6.03
C SER A 243 15.26 20.32 -6.79
N PRO A 244 15.54 21.17 -7.80
CA PRO A 244 16.92 21.33 -8.24
C PRO A 244 17.66 21.79 -7.00
N GLU A 245 18.51 20.93 -6.44
CA GLU A 245 19.29 21.28 -5.25
C GLU A 245 20.00 22.61 -5.51
N LEU A 246 19.83 23.56 -4.57
CA LEU A 246 20.56 24.82 -4.50
C LEU A 246 22.05 24.58 -4.25
#